data_AF-A0A0F8TYB0-F1
#
_entry.id   AF-A0A0F8TYB0-F1
#
_cell.length_a   1.000
_cell.length_b   1.000
_cell.length_c   1.000
_cell.angle_alpha   90.00
_cell.angle_beta   90.00
_cell.angle_gamma   90.00
#
_symmetry.space_group_name_H-M   'P 1'
#
loop_
_entity.id
_entity.type
_entity.pdbx_description
1 polymer ?
#
loop_
_entity_poly.entity_id
_entity_poly.type
_entity_poly.pdbx_seq_one_letter_code
_entity_poly.pdbx_strand_id
1 'polypeptide(L)'
;MTSTKAHSFPSLTPGEITLLDRAGDDPRDTISFSAKEALILQLYHQIQEQQLEKALLEQELDSASEDNDEEQLAVAERELLEARATYTVRKKATNTVLITDPILKAVHLKAVSPAERALARLINRRDVLSFAQENFTTAHISTVKQLSTLEVENLQLHQKTQELARELLTLTKDDDSWKDQLDDPGLKQQLVQLEADHKKSKAKWETMKSVASAIVVGSGVNWAEDEDLTALVLDESDD
;
A
#
# COMPACT_ATOMS: atom_id res chain seq x y z
N MET A 1 -15.84 21.32 -32.54
CA MET A 1 -15.52 19.94 -32.92
C MET A 1 -14.09 19.68 -32.52
N THR A 2 -13.86 19.23 -31.30
CA THR A 2 -12.52 18.90 -30.80
C THR A 2 -12.29 17.42 -31.03
N SER A 3 -11.27 17.12 -31.83
CA SER A 3 -10.83 15.78 -32.21
C SER A 3 -10.59 14.91 -30.97
N THR A 4 -11.51 13.99 -30.68
CA THR A 4 -11.34 12.94 -29.67
C THR A 4 -10.20 12.02 -30.12
N LYS A 5 -8.98 12.28 -29.65
CA LYS A 5 -7.90 11.29 -29.77
C LYS A 5 -8.32 10.11 -28.91
N ALA A 6 -8.69 8.99 -29.53
CA ALA A 6 -8.96 7.75 -28.83
C ALA A 6 -7.68 7.37 -28.05
N HIS A 7 -7.73 7.53 -26.73
CA HIS A 7 -6.65 7.06 -25.86
C HIS A 7 -6.79 5.55 -25.79
N SER A 8 -5.99 4.83 -26.58
CA SER A 8 -5.96 3.38 -26.55
C SER A 8 -5.20 2.94 -25.30
N PHE A 9 -5.92 2.76 -24.20
CA PHE A 9 -5.37 2.07 -23.04
C PHE A 9 -5.54 0.57 -23.24
N PRO A 10 -4.46 -0.21 -23.40
CA PRO A 10 -4.52 -1.61 -23.82
C PRO A 10 -5.17 -2.55 -22.79
N SER A 11 -5.36 -2.10 -21.54
CA SER A 11 -5.94 -2.87 -20.46
C SER A 11 -7.39 -2.49 -20.12
N LEU A 12 -7.97 -1.49 -20.78
CA LEU A 12 -9.27 -0.94 -20.42
C LEU A 12 -10.37 -1.50 -21.32
N THR A 13 -11.47 -1.92 -20.70
CA THR A 13 -12.67 -2.31 -21.43
C THR A 13 -13.26 -1.09 -22.15
N PRO A 14 -13.99 -1.28 -23.27
CA PRO A 14 -14.60 -0.18 -24.00
C PRO A 14 -15.55 0.66 -23.11
N GLY A 15 -16.19 0.04 -22.12
CA GLY A 15 -17.01 0.74 -21.13
C GLY A 15 -16.19 1.67 -20.24
N GLU A 16 -15.03 1.22 -19.75
CA GLU A 16 -14.13 2.04 -18.92
C GLU A 16 -13.55 3.22 -19.68
N ILE A 17 -13.21 3.03 -20.96
CA ILE A 17 -12.74 4.11 -21.84
C ILE A 17 -13.83 5.18 -22.00
N THR A 18 -15.10 4.78 -22.14
CA THR A 18 -16.22 5.75 -22.21
C THR A 18 -16.46 6.49 -20.90
N LEU A 19 -16.25 5.85 -19.75
CA LEU A 19 -16.34 6.51 -18.44
C LEU A 19 -15.21 7.52 -18.24
N LEU A 20 -13.99 7.19 -18.67
CA LEU A 20 -12.86 8.09 -18.61
C LEU A 20 -13.00 9.28 -19.57
N ASP A 21 -13.51 9.06 -20.78
CA ASP A 21 -13.79 10.14 -21.74
C ASP A 21 -14.90 11.07 -21.22
N ARG A 22 -15.91 10.51 -20.54
CA ARG A 22 -16.96 11.27 -19.82
C ARG A 22 -16.39 12.07 -18.66
N ALA A 23 -15.30 11.61 -18.05
CA ALA A 23 -14.63 12.22 -16.91
C ALA A 23 -13.34 12.96 -17.27
N GLY A 24 -13.11 13.29 -18.54
CA GLY A 24 -11.96 14.08 -18.97
C GLY A 24 -11.97 15.49 -18.37
N ASP A 25 -10.78 16.11 -18.28
CA ASP A 25 -10.63 17.47 -17.79
C ASP A 25 -11.30 18.48 -18.73
N ASP A 26 -12.40 19.11 -18.28
CA ASP A 26 -12.97 20.28 -18.93
C ASP A 26 -12.24 21.54 -18.40
N PRO A 27 -11.64 22.39 -19.24
CA PRO A 27 -11.04 23.65 -18.78
C PRO A 27 -12.02 24.53 -17.98
N ARG A 28 -13.34 24.33 -18.13
CA ARG A 28 -14.40 25.01 -17.38
C ARG A 28 -14.55 24.54 -15.93
N ASP A 29 -13.81 23.52 -15.52
CA ASP A 29 -13.76 22.99 -14.16
C ASP A 29 -12.68 23.67 -13.32
N THR A 30 -11.76 24.41 -13.95
CA THR A 30 -10.77 25.23 -13.25
C THR A 30 -11.44 26.50 -12.70
N ILE A 31 -11.63 26.55 -11.39
CA ILE A 31 -12.19 27.70 -10.70
C ILE A 31 -11.05 28.68 -10.42
N SER A 32 -10.91 29.70 -11.26
CA SER A 32 -10.02 30.83 -11.00
C SER A 32 -10.74 31.85 -10.11
N PHE A 33 -10.23 32.06 -8.90
CA PHE A 33 -10.76 33.10 -8.01
C PHE A 33 -10.50 34.50 -8.57
N SER A 34 -11.50 35.37 -8.44
CA SER A 34 -11.28 36.81 -8.63
C SER A 34 -10.31 37.34 -7.56
N ALA A 35 -9.55 38.40 -7.86
CA ALA A 35 -8.67 39.06 -6.88
C ALA A 35 -9.42 39.46 -5.60
N LYS A 36 -10.70 39.83 -5.71
CA LYS A 36 -11.55 40.13 -4.55
C LYS A 36 -11.90 38.89 -3.73
N GLU A 37 -12.20 37.77 -4.38
CA GLU A 37 -12.52 36.51 -3.71
C GLU A 37 -11.30 35.94 -2.97
N ALA A 38 -10.13 36.00 -3.60
CA ALA A 38 -8.87 35.63 -2.96
C ALA A 38 -8.59 36.48 -1.71
N LEU A 39 -8.80 37.80 -1.79
CA LEU A 39 -8.66 38.71 -0.65
C LEU A 39 -9.67 38.39 0.47
N ILE A 40 -10.94 38.10 0.14
CA ILE A 40 -11.95 37.70 1.12
C ILE A 40 -11.52 36.42 1.85
N LEU A 41 -11.00 35.43 1.14
CA LEU A 41 -10.50 34.20 1.74
C LEU A 41 -9.30 34.46 2.66
N GLN A 42 -8.36 35.31 2.25
CA GLN A 42 -7.23 35.71 3.09
C GLN A 42 -7.69 36.40 4.38
N LEU A 43 -8.62 37.36 4.28
CA LEU A 43 -9.19 38.05 5.44
C LEU A 43 -9.94 37.08 6.36
N TYR A 44 -10.66 36.10 5.81
CA TYR A 44 -11.33 35.06 6.60
C TYR A 44 -10.33 34.23 7.41
N HIS A 45 -9.20 33.83 6.80
CA HIS A 45 -8.15 33.11 7.52
C HIS A 45 -7.52 33.96 8.63
N GLN A 46 -7.23 35.24 8.33
CA GLN A 46 -6.70 36.18 9.33
C GLN A 46 -7.67 36.38 10.50
N ILE A 47 -8.97 36.51 10.24
CA ILE A 47 -9.98 36.63 11.30
C ILE A 47 -10.01 35.37 12.17
N GLN A 48 -9.91 34.17 11.58
CA GLN A 48 -9.87 32.92 12.35
C GLN A 48 -8.63 32.82 13.24
N GLU A 49 -7.48 33.28 12.75
CA GLU A 49 -6.22 33.30 13.49
C GLU A 49 -6.30 34.30 14.65
N GLN A 50 -6.76 35.51 14.40
CA GLN A 50 -6.96 36.54 15.43
C GLN A 50 -7.99 36.12 16.50
N GLN A 51 -9.04 35.40 16.13
CA GLN A 51 -10.01 34.85 17.09
C GLN A 51 -9.38 33.81 18.01
N LEU A 52 -8.44 33.01 17.51
CA LEU A 52 -7.68 32.06 18.30
C LEU A 52 -6.72 32.79 19.24
N GLU A 53 -5.93 33.73 18.74
CA GLU A 53 -5.02 34.54 19.54
C GLU A 53 -5.76 35.26 20.67
N LYS A 54 -6.91 35.86 20.37
CA LYS A 54 -7.74 36.52 21.36
C LYS A 54 -8.20 35.55 22.46
N ALA A 55 -8.68 34.36 22.09
CA ALA A 55 -9.11 33.36 23.06
C ALA A 55 -7.96 32.87 23.96
N LEU A 56 -6.74 32.79 23.43
CA LEU A 56 -5.55 32.46 24.22
C LEU A 56 -5.16 33.59 25.18
N LEU A 57 -5.16 34.84 24.70
CA LEU A 57 -4.80 36.01 25.51
C LEU A 57 -5.81 36.31 26.63
N GLU A 58 -7.11 36.14 26.37
CA GLU A 58 -8.14 36.26 27.41
C GLU A 58 -7.88 35.26 28.55
N GLN A 59 -7.50 34.03 28.20
CA GLN A 59 -7.20 33.00 29.18
C GLN A 59 -5.88 33.22 29.93
N GLU A 60 -4.84 33.73 29.25
CA GLU A 60 -3.55 34.08 29.87
C GLU A 60 -3.73 35.21 30.90
N LEU A 61 -4.59 36.19 30.60
CA LEU A 61 -4.93 37.28 31.53
C LEU A 61 -5.63 36.77 32.79
N ASP A 62 -6.58 35.83 32.64
CA ASP A 62 -7.31 35.24 33.75
C ASP A 62 -6.38 34.41 34.67
N SER A 63 -5.38 33.73 34.09
CA SER A 63 -4.39 32.95 34.83
C SER A 63 -3.35 33.78 35.60
N ALA A 64 -3.14 35.04 35.22
CA ALA A 64 -2.12 35.91 35.82
C ALA A 64 -2.60 36.66 37.09
N SER A 65 -3.84 36.43 37.55
CA SER A 65 -4.48 37.28 38.56
C SER A 65 -4.65 36.71 39.98
N GLU A 66 -4.29 35.44 40.28
CA GLU A 66 -4.55 34.85 41.61
C GLU A 66 -3.41 33.95 42.17
N ASP A 67 -2.95 34.27 43.40
CA ASP A 67 -1.90 33.60 44.20
C ASP A 67 -2.37 32.24 44.82
N ASN A 68 -2.98 31.33 44.05
CA ASN A 68 -3.29 29.96 44.53
C ASN A 68 -3.14 28.91 43.41
N ASP A 69 -1.87 28.63 43.11
CA ASP A 69 -1.40 28.22 41.79
C ASP A 69 -1.77 26.81 41.30
N GLU A 70 -2.22 25.88 42.14
CA GLU A 70 -2.44 24.48 41.69
C GLU A 70 -3.91 24.14 41.42
N GLU A 71 -4.82 24.46 42.34
CA GLU A 71 -6.25 24.17 42.14
C GLU A 71 -6.87 25.11 41.09
N GLN A 72 -6.42 26.37 41.04
CA GLN A 72 -6.88 27.33 40.04
C GLN A 72 -6.30 27.04 38.66
N LEU A 73 -5.06 26.56 38.58
CA LEU A 73 -4.48 26.07 37.33
C LEU A 73 -5.24 24.86 36.80
N ALA A 74 -5.60 23.90 37.66
CA ALA A 74 -6.40 22.74 37.23
C ALA A 74 -7.80 23.14 36.71
N VAL A 75 -8.41 24.18 37.29
CA VAL A 75 -9.69 24.74 36.81
C VAL A 75 -9.48 25.48 35.48
N ALA A 76 -8.47 26.35 35.37
CA ALA A 76 -8.16 27.09 34.15
C ALA A 76 -7.76 26.17 32.99
N GLU A 77 -7.01 25.10 33.24
CA GLU A 77 -6.69 24.07 32.24
C GLU A 77 -7.96 23.36 31.75
N ARG A 78 -8.87 23.03 32.68
CA ARG A 78 -10.14 22.40 32.32
C ARG A 78 -11.00 23.35 31.48
N GLU A 79 -11.06 24.61 31.84
CA GLU A 79 -11.80 25.65 31.10
C GLU A 79 -11.19 25.91 29.72
N LEU A 80 -9.85 25.93 29.59
CA LEU A 80 -9.16 25.95 28.29
C LEU A 80 -9.60 24.78 27.43
N LEU A 81 -9.50 23.57 27.98
CA LEU A 81 -9.80 22.35 27.24
C LEU A 81 -11.25 22.34 26.78
N GLU A 82 -12.18 22.82 27.62
CA GLU A 82 -13.59 22.99 27.28
C GLU A 82 -13.79 24.06 26.19
N ALA A 83 -13.16 25.23 26.30
CA ALA A 83 -13.20 26.29 25.30
C ALA A 83 -12.61 25.83 23.95
N ARG A 84 -11.49 25.12 23.97
CA ARG A 84 -10.84 24.54 22.79
C ARG A 84 -11.72 23.47 22.16
N ALA A 85 -12.31 22.58 22.96
CA ALA A 85 -13.22 21.55 22.48
C ALA A 85 -14.46 22.18 21.83
N THR A 86 -15.10 23.15 22.47
CA THR A 86 -16.30 23.84 21.96
C THR A 86 -16.00 24.64 20.70
N TYR A 87 -14.88 25.38 20.63
CA TYR A 87 -14.44 26.07 19.42
C TYR A 87 -14.19 25.09 18.27
N THR A 88 -13.48 23.98 18.53
CA THR A 88 -13.17 22.98 17.51
C THR A 88 -14.45 22.33 16.96
N VAL A 89 -15.39 21.98 17.85
CA VAL A 89 -16.70 21.43 17.45
C VAL A 89 -17.50 22.44 16.63
N ARG A 90 -17.56 23.71 17.06
CA ARG A 90 -18.27 24.78 16.33
C ARG A 90 -17.64 25.04 14.95
N LYS A 91 -16.31 25.09 14.87
CA LYS A 91 -15.58 25.22 13.60
C LYS A 91 -15.85 24.03 12.68
N LYS A 92 -15.85 22.80 13.22
CA LYS A 92 -16.19 21.60 12.45
C LYS A 92 -17.64 21.62 11.95
N ALA A 93 -18.59 22.02 12.80
CA ALA A 93 -20.00 22.10 12.45
C ALA A 93 -20.26 23.15 11.35
N THR A 94 -19.73 24.36 11.53
CA THR A 94 -19.83 25.44 10.52
C THR A 94 -19.17 25.04 9.20
N ASN A 95 -17.97 24.46 9.23
CA ASN A 95 -17.30 23.98 8.03
C ASN A 95 -18.11 22.88 7.32
N THR A 96 -18.68 21.94 8.10
CA THR A 96 -19.53 20.88 7.54
C THR A 96 -20.72 21.49 6.82
N VAL A 97 -21.42 22.44 7.43
CA VAL A 97 -22.58 23.12 6.81
C VAL A 97 -22.17 23.87 5.55
N LEU A 98 -21.06 24.61 5.57
CA LEU A 98 -20.57 25.38 4.42
C LEU A 98 -20.19 24.49 3.23
N ILE A 99 -19.74 23.26 3.48
CA ILE A 99 -19.39 22.30 2.43
C ILE A 99 -20.63 21.52 1.97
N THR A 100 -21.48 21.05 2.89
CA THR A 100 -22.58 20.14 2.55
C THR A 100 -23.78 20.85 1.92
N ASP A 101 -24.12 22.07 2.34
CA ASP A 101 -25.28 22.79 1.80
C ASP A 101 -25.16 23.06 0.28
N PRO A 102 -24.03 23.56 -0.25
CA PRO A 102 -23.83 23.70 -1.70
C PRO A 102 -23.88 22.36 -2.44
N ILE A 103 -23.38 21.27 -1.86
CA ILE A 103 -23.42 19.92 -2.45
C ILE A 103 -24.86 19.43 -2.55
N LEU A 104 -25.62 19.52 -1.46
CA LEU A 104 -27.04 19.11 -1.43
C LEU A 104 -27.86 19.94 -2.42
N LYS A 105 -27.61 21.24 -2.52
CA LYS A 105 -28.26 22.12 -3.52
C LYS A 105 -27.90 21.75 -4.95
N ALA A 106 -26.62 21.50 -5.21
CA ALA A 106 -26.12 21.13 -6.53
C ALA A 106 -26.72 19.79 -7.01
N VAL A 107 -26.87 18.81 -6.11
CA VAL A 107 -27.37 17.47 -6.45
C VAL A 107 -28.90 17.40 -6.44
N HIS A 108 -29.56 17.93 -5.41
CA HIS A 108 -30.98 17.64 -5.15
C HIS A 108 -31.95 18.80 -5.42
N LEU A 109 -31.52 20.06 -5.33
CA LEU A 109 -32.42 21.22 -5.39
C LEU A 109 -32.34 22.00 -6.71
N LYS A 110 -31.91 21.34 -7.79
CA LYS A 110 -31.67 21.92 -9.13
C LYS A 110 -30.80 23.18 -9.04
N ALA A 111 -29.49 23.00 -9.17
CA ALA A 111 -28.48 24.05 -9.17
C ALA A 111 -28.95 25.38 -9.78
N VAL A 112 -29.28 26.34 -8.92
CA VAL A 112 -29.85 27.64 -9.30
C VAL A 112 -28.71 28.60 -9.62
N SER A 113 -27.70 28.63 -8.74
CA SER A 113 -26.55 29.52 -8.90
C SER A 113 -25.54 28.98 -9.93
N PRO A 114 -24.78 29.86 -10.61
CA PRO A 114 -23.69 29.42 -11.50
C PRO A 114 -22.64 28.56 -10.78
N ALA A 115 -22.36 28.87 -9.50
CA ALA A 115 -21.46 28.10 -8.65
C ALA A 115 -22.01 26.70 -8.37
N GLU A 116 -23.29 26.56 -8.03
CA GLU A 116 -23.94 25.24 -7.86
C GLU A 116 -23.93 24.43 -9.16
N ARG A 117 -24.09 25.07 -10.32
CA ARG A 117 -24.03 24.38 -11.63
C ARG A 117 -22.62 23.89 -11.96
N ALA A 118 -21.60 24.65 -11.60
CA ALA A 118 -20.21 24.21 -11.70
C ALA A 118 -19.94 23.03 -10.74
N LEU A 119 -20.38 23.14 -9.49
CA LEU A 119 -20.27 22.08 -8.49
C LEU A 119 -20.98 20.80 -8.93
N ALA A 120 -22.19 20.88 -9.50
CA ALA A 120 -22.91 19.72 -9.99
C ALA A 120 -22.14 18.95 -11.07
N ARG A 121 -21.45 19.65 -11.98
CA ARG A 121 -20.59 19.02 -13.00
C ARG A 121 -19.40 18.30 -12.36
N LEU A 122 -18.71 18.96 -11.43
CA LEU A 122 -17.58 18.39 -10.70
C LEU A 122 -17.99 17.16 -9.87
N ILE A 123 -19.16 17.20 -9.22
CA ILE A 123 -19.71 16.08 -8.44
C ILE A 123 -20.00 14.89 -9.36
N ASN A 124 -20.71 15.11 -10.47
CA ASN A 124 -20.99 14.04 -11.43
C ASN A 124 -19.71 13.42 -11.98
N ARG A 125 -18.69 14.25 -12.25
CA ARG A 125 -17.38 13.78 -12.72
C ARG A 125 -16.68 12.93 -11.66
N ARG A 126 -16.65 13.41 -10.42
CA ARG A 126 -16.13 12.63 -9.27
C ARG A 126 -16.84 11.28 -9.19
N ASP A 127 -18.17 11.25 -9.28
CA ASP A 127 -18.94 10.02 -9.12
C ASP A 127 -18.65 9.00 -10.25
N VAL A 128 -18.49 9.48 -11.50
CA VAL A 128 -18.06 8.64 -12.63
C VAL A 128 -16.65 8.10 -12.41
N LEU A 129 -15.72 8.92 -11.92
CA LEU A 129 -14.35 8.48 -11.61
C LEU A 129 -14.32 7.49 -10.45
N SER A 130 -15.12 7.70 -9.40
CA SER A 130 -15.24 6.77 -8.28
C SER A 130 -15.78 5.42 -8.73
N PHE A 131 -16.79 5.41 -9.61
CA PHE A 131 -17.31 4.18 -10.20
C PHE A 131 -16.26 3.46 -11.07
N ALA A 132 -15.52 4.21 -11.91
CA ALA A 132 -14.43 3.64 -12.69
C ALA A 132 -13.33 3.05 -11.79
N GLN A 133 -12.95 3.77 -10.73
CA GLN A 133 -11.95 3.31 -9.76
C GLN A 133 -12.40 2.04 -9.02
N GLU A 134 -13.67 1.94 -8.65
CA GLU A 134 -14.23 0.74 -8.03
C GLU A 134 -14.14 -0.47 -8.98
N ASN A 135 -14.50 -0.29 -10.26
CA ASN A 135 -14.37 -1.32 -11.27
C ASN A 135 -12.91 -1.77 -11.44
N PHE A 136 -11.97 -0.81 -11.52
CA PHE A 136 -10.53 -1.13 -11.60
C PHE A 136 -10.02 -1.85 -10.37
N THR A 137 -10.45 -1.44 -9.19
CA THR A 137 -10.04 -2.07 -7.93
C THR A 137 -10.57 -3.51 -7.88
N THR A 138 -11.81 -3.73 -8.32
CA THR A 138 -12.41 -5.05 -8.37
C THR A 138 -11.69 -5.96 -9.37
N ALA A 139 -11.41 -5.45 -10.58
CA ALA A 139 -10.64 -6.17 -11.59
C ALA A 139 -9.23 -6.50 -11.07
N HIS A 140 -8.54 -5.54 -10.48
CA HIS A 140 -7.21 -5.73 -9.89
C HIS A 140 -7.21 -6.79 -8.78
N ILE A 141 -8.18 -6.75 -7.85
CA ILE A 141 -8.31 -7.75 -6.80
C ILE A 141 -8.54 -9.14 -7.42
N SER A 142 -9.35 -9.24 -8.49
CA SER A 142 -9.59 -10.51 -9.17
C SER A 142 -8.34 -11.07 -9.84
N THR A 143 -7.52 -10.22 -10.49
CA THR A 143 -6.28 -10.63 -11.14
C THR A 143 -5.22 -11.04 -10.12
N VAL A 144 -5.12 -10.33 -8.99
CA VAL A 144 -4.21 -10.70 -7.89
C VAL A 144 -4.61 -12.04 -7.30
N LYS A 145 -5.91 -12.30 -7.11
CA LYS A 145 -6.40 -13.61 -6.66
C LYS A 145 -6.03 -14.71 -7.65
N GLN A 146 -6.27 -14.51 -8.95
CA GLN A 146 -5.90 -15.48 -9.98
C GLN A 146 -4.40 -15.76 -10.02
N LEU A 147 -3.57 -14.71 -9.89
CA LEU A 147 -2.13 -14.85 -9.83
C LEU A 147 -1.72 -15.67 -8.60
N SER A 148 -2.27 -15.36 -7.42
CA SER A 148 -1.97 -16.13 -6.20
C SER A 148 -2.39 -17.59 -6.30
N THR A 149 -3.53 -17.91 -6.94
CA THR A 149 -3.95 -19.30 -7.14
C THR A 149 -3.01 -20.04 -8.09
N LEU A 150 -2.57 -19.37 -9.17
CA LEU A 150 -1.61 -19.94 -10.11
C LEU A 150 -0.23 -20.15 -9.48
N GLU A 151 0.21 -19.24 -8.59
CA GLU A 151 1.46 -19.42 -7.84
C GLU A 151 1.40 -20.65 -6.93
N VAL A 152 0.29 -20.84 -6.21
CA VAL A 152 0.09 -22.04 -5.37
C VAL A 152 0.07 -23.32 -6.22
N GLU A 153 -0.65 -23.30 -7.35
CA GLU A 153 -0.66 -24.44 -8.29
C GLU A 153 0.74 -24.74 -8.84
N ASN A 154 1.51 -23.70 -9.17
CA ASN A 154 2.88 -23.85 -9.66
C ASN A 154 3.81 -24.46 -8.60
N LEU A 155 3.72 -24.01 -7.34
CA LEU A 155 4.45 -24.62 -6.23
C LEU A 155 4.10 -26.10 -6.04
N GLN A 156 2.82 -26.45 -6.12
CA GLN A 156 2.37 -27.84 -6.02
C GLN A 156 2.88 -28.69 -7.19
N LEU A 157 2.89 -28.15 -8.41
CA LEU A 157 3.44 -28.83 -9.59
C LEU A 157 4.95 -29.02 -9.45
N HIS A 158 5.68 -28.04 -8.94
CA HIS A 158 7.11 -28.16 -8.67
C HIS A 158 7.41 -29.22 -7.61
N GLN A 159 6.62 -29.28 -6.53
CA GLN A 159 6.75 -30.33 -5.51
C GLN A 159 6.52 -31.73 -6.12
N LYS A 160 5.43 -31.91 -6.88
CA LYS A 160 5.17 -33.18 -7.58
C LYS A 160 6.27 -33.55 -8.58
N THR A 161 6.79 -32.57 -9.31
CA THR A 161 7.91 -32.78 -10.24
C THR A 161 9.16 -33.22 -9.49
N GLN A 162 9.43 -32.64 -8.33
CA GLN A 162 10.54 -33.03 -7.46
C GLN A 162 10.35 -34.44 -6.87
N GLU A 163 9.13 -34.78 -6.44
CA GLU A 163 8.79 -36.12 -5.95
C GLU A 163 8.97 -37.17 -7.05
N LEU A 164 8.41 -36.94 -8.24
CA LEU A 164 8.59 -37.84 -9.39
C LEU A 164 10.06 -37.95 -9.80
N ALA A 165 10.83 -36.85 -9.77
CA ALA A 165 12.26 -36.89 -10.03
C ALA A 165 13.01 -37.70 -8.96
N ARG A 166 12.63 -37.60 -7.68
CA ARG A 166 13.18 -38.44 -6.60
C ARG A 166 12.81 -39.90 -6.80
N GLU A 167 11.56 -40.21 -7.13
CA GLU A 167 11.12 -41.58 -7.43
C GLU A 167 11.90 -42.17 -8.61
N LEU A 168 12.04 -41.43 -9.70
CA LEU A 168 12.87 -41.83 -10.84
C LEU A 168 14.32 -42.07 -10.44
N LEU A 169 14.91 -41.18 -9.62
CA LEU A 169 16.26 -41.39 -9.10
C LEU A 169 16.35 -42.63 -8.23
N THR A 170 15.36 -42.94 -7.38
CA THR A 170 15.35 -44.16 -6.57
C THR A 170 15.21 -45.42 -7.44
N LEU A 171 14.32 -45.40 -8.43
CA LEU A 171 14.13 -46.50 -9.38
C LEU A 171 15.38 -46.74 -10.24
N THR A 172 16.11 -45.68 -10.59
CA THR A 172 17.35 -45.76 -11.38
C THR A 172 18.60 -45.99 -10.55
N LYS A 173 18.53 -45.82 -9.21
CA LYS A 173 19.65 -46.06 -8.28
C LYS A 173 19.97 -47.55 -8.13
N ASP A 174 18.95 -48.39 -8.20
CA ASP A 174 19.11 -49.86 -8.14
C ASP A 174 19.50 -50.45 -9.50
N ASP A 175 19.41 -49.65 -10.56
CA ASP A 175 19.67 -50.07 -11.94
C ASP A 175 20.87 -49.32 -12.53
N ASP A 176 22.02 -49.26 -11.86
CA ASP A 176 23.28 -48.70 -12.43
C ASP A 176 23.71 -49.41 -13.74
N SER A 177 23.04 -50.50 -14.12
CA SER A 177 23.23 -51.22 -15.39
C SER A 177 22.97 -50.36 -16.64
N TRP A 178 22.17 -49.28 -16.55
CA TRP A 178 21.99 -48.35 -17.66
C TRP A 178 23.26 -47.55 -17.98
N LYS A 179 24.14 -47.32 -16.98
CA LYS A 179 25.44 -46.66 -17.20
C LYS A 179 26.36 -47.55 -18.04
N ASP A 180 26.22 -48.87 -17.91
CA ASP A 180 26.93 -49.84 -18.73
C ASP A 180 26.32 -49.96 -20.13
N GLN A 181 24.98 -49.90 -20.25
CA GLN A 181 24.24 -49.92 -21.54
C GLN A 181 24.33 -48.61 -22.36
N LEU A 182 24.93 -47.55 -21.83
CA LEU A 182 25.18 -46.32 -22.59
C LEU A 182 26.28 -46.55 -23.64
N ASP A 183 25.92 -46.84 -24.89
CA ASP A 183 26.90 -47.11 -25.97
C ASP A 183 27.70 -45.87 -26.42
N ASP A 184 27.25 -44.67 -26.08
CA ASP A 184 27.86 -43.42 -26.54
C ASP A 184 28.98 -42.93 -25.59
N PRO A 185 30.27 -42.95 -26.02
CA PRO A 185 31.40 -42.60 -25.17
C PRO A 185 31.42 -41.11 -24.74
N GLY A 186 30.78 -40.23 -25.51
CA GLY A 186 30.70 -38.79 -25.20
C GLY A 186 29.80 -38.50 -24.00
N LEU A 187 28.65 -39.18 -23.93
CA LEU A 187 27.70 -39.05 -22.81
C LEU A 187 28.29 -39.63 -21.52
N LYS A 188 29.03 -40.76 -21.60
CA LYS A 188 29.76 -41.34 -20.46
C LYS A 188 30.76 -40.35 -19.85
N GLN A 189 31.55 -39.65 -20.68
CA GLN A 189 32.49 -38.63 -20.19
C GLN A 189 31.79 -37.42 -19.55
N GLN A 190 30.68 -36.95 -20.14
CA GLN A 190 29.90 -35.83 -19.57
C GLN A 190 29.28 -36.20 -18.22
N LEU A 191 28.83 -37.44 -18.07
CA LEU A 191 28.26 -37.95 -16.81
C LEU A 191 29.30 -38.00 -15.70
N VAL A 192 30.50 -38.53 -16.00
CA VAL A 192 31.63 -38.55 -15.05
C VAL A 192 32.06 -37.13 -14.67
N GLN A 193 32.06 -36.19 -15.62
CA GLN A 193 32.35 -34.78 -15.34
C GLN A 193 31.27 -34.15 -14.44
N LEU A 194 29.99 -34.38 -14.73
CA LEU A 194 28.88 -33.90 -13.91
C LEU A 194 28.89 -34.50 -12.49
N GLU A 195 29.17 -35.79 -12.34
CA GLU A 195 29.33 -36.41 -11.03
C GLU A 195 30.53 -35.83 -10.26
N ALA A 196 31.65 -35.58 -10.94
CA ALA A 196 32.83 -34.97 -10.34
C ALA A 196 32.55 -33.52 -9.90
N ASP A 197 31.83 -32.75 -10.72
CA ASP A 197 31.49 -31.37 -10.40
C ASP A 197 30.41 -31.28 -9.32
N HIS A 198 29.45 -32.21 -9.29
CA HIS A 198 28.50 -32.35 -8.19
C HIS A 198 29.19 -32.71 -6.87
N LYS A 199 30.18 -33.62 -6.88
CA LYS A 199 30.99 -33.92 -5.69
C LYS A 199 31.78 -32.71 -5.22
N LYS A 200 32.37 -31.93 -6.15
CA LYS A 200 33.07 -30.68 -5.80
C LYS A 200 32.12 -29.62 -5.24
N SER A 201 30.92 -29.46 -5.81
CA SER A 201 29.95 -28.48 -5.31
C SER A 201 29.39 -28.88 -3.95
N LYS A 202 29.10 -30.18 -3.75
CA LYS A 202 28.68 -30.73 -2.45
C LYS A 202 29.75 -30.49 -1.39
N ALA A 203 31.01 -30.83 -1.67
CA ALA A 203 32.12 -30.57 -0.75
C ALA A 203 32.26 -29.07 -0.42
N LYS A 204 32.15 -28.18 -1.42
CA LYS A 204 32.17 -26.72 -1.19
C LYS A 204 31.02 -26.27 -0.28
N TRP A 205 29.81 -26.78 -0.53
CA TRP A 205 28.64 -26.45 0.28
C TRP A 205 28.80 -26.94 1.72
N GLU A 206 29.27 -28.17 1.93
CA GLU A 206 29.57 -28.72 3.27
C GLU A 206 30.62 -27.88 4.00
N THR A 207 31.70 -27.47 3.32
CA THR A 207 32.70 -26.57 3.94
C THR A 207 32.11 -25.21 4.30
N MET A 208 31.25 -24.65 3.47
CA MET A 208 30.65 -23.34 3.73
C MET A 208 29.59 -23.41 4.84
N LYS A 209 28.81 -24.50 4.91
CA LYS A 209 27.86 -24.78 6.00
C LYS A 209 28.61 -24.94 7.34
N SER A 210 29.69 -25.72 7.36
CA SER A 210 30.53 -25.90 8.55
C SER A 210 31.13 -24.59 9.05
N VAL A 211 31.66 -23.76 8.13
CA VAL A 211 32.19 -22.43 8.48
C VAL A 211 31.10 -21.50 9.01
N ALA A 212 29.93 -21.45 8.37
CA ALA A 212 28.82 -20.62 8.81
C ALA A 212 28.31 -21.04 10.21
N SER A 213 28.14 -22.35 10.44
CA SER A 213 27.77 -22.90 11.76
C SER A 213 28.81 -22.54 12.84
N ALA A 214 30.11 -22.68 12.54
CA ALA A 214 31.17 -22.31 13.47
C ALA A 214 31.20 -20.80 13.80
N ILE A 215 30.89 -19.93 12.82
CA ILE A 215 30.79 -18.48 13.04
C ILE A 215 29.60 -18.15 13.93
N VAL A 216 28.42 -18.75 13.67
CA VAL A 216 27.21 -18.50 14.46
C VAL A 216 27.41 -18.95 15.90
N VAL A 217 27.91 -20.17 16.13
CA VAL A 217 28.20 -20.70 17.47
C VAL A 217 29.31 -19.89 18.17
N GLY A 218 30.37 -19.51 17.45
CA GLY A 218 31.49 -18.74 17.99
C GLY A 218 31.19 -17.26 18.28
N SER A 219 30.15 -16.69 17.66
CA SER A 219 29.76 -15.29 17.85
C SER A 219 29.06 -15.02 19.18
N GLY A 220 28.60 -16.05 19.88
CA GLY A 220 27.84 -15.92 21.12
C GLY A 220 26.41 -15.39 20.95
N VAL A 221 25.92 -15.30 19.71
CA VAL A 221 24.50 -15.01 19.41
C VAL A 221 23.63 -16.15 19.94
N ASN A 222 22.47 -15.84 20.52
CA ASN A 222 21.53 -16.84 21.04
C ASN A 222 20.79 -17.55 19.90
N TRP A 223 21.50 -18.40 19.18
CA TRP A 223 21.00 -19.13 18.01
C TRP A 223 19.98 -20.22 18.36
N ALA A 224 19.81 -20.57 19.65
CA ALA A 224 18.88 -21.61 20.09
C ALA A 224 17.40 -21.15 20.13
N GLU A 225 17.16 -19.84 20.14
CA GLU A 225 15.80 -19.26 20.15
C GLU A 225 15.29 -18.90 18.74
N ASP A 226 16.16 -18.92 17.73
CA ASP A 226 15.84 -18.57 16.35
C ASP A 226 15.79 -19.83 15.47
N GLU A 227 14.62 -20.11 14.88
CA GLU A 227 14.37 -21.29 14.06
C GLU A 227 15.28 -21.35 12.82
N ASP A 228 15.61 -20.20 12.24
CA ASP A 228 16.48 -20.13 11.06
C ASP A 228 17.95 -20.40 11.42
N LEU A 229 18.39 -19.94 12.61
CA LEU A 229 19.75 -20.16 13.09
C LEU A 229 19.95 -21.57 13.68
N THR A 230 18.91 -22.13 14.32
CA THR A 230 18.93 -23.53 14.76
C THR A 230 19.03 -24.48 13.58
N ALA A 231 18.26 -24.27 12.50
CA ALA A 231 18.35 -25.08 11.27
C ALA A 231 19.70 -24.95 10.55
N LEU A 232 20.37 -23.80 10.66
CA LEU A 232 21.71 -23.59 10.10
C LEU A 232 22.81 -24.32 10.91
N VAL A 233 22.65 -24.40 12.23
CA VAL A 233 23.63 -24.98 13.15
C VAL A 233 23.44 -26.49 13.35
N LEU A 234 22.20 -26.95 13.47
CA LEU A 234 21.86 -28.36 13.62
C LEU A 234 21.85 -29.05 12.27
N ASP A 235 22.65 -30.10 12.13
CA ASP A 235 22.68 -30.91 10.92
C ASP A 235 21.60 -31.99 11.01
N GLU A 236 20.47 -31.83 10.32
CA GLU A 236 19.45 -32.89 10.20
C GLU A 236 19.89 -34.05 9.27
N SER A 237 21.16 -34.06 8.82
CA SER A 237 21.68 -35.05 7.88
C SER A 237 22.68 -36.08 8.44
N ASP A 238 22.81 -36.15 9.78
CA ASP A 238 23.66 -37.15 10.45
C ASP A 238 22.94 -38.49 10.80
N ASP A 239 21.76 -38.76 10.22
CA ASP A 239 21.09 -40.08 10.17
C ASP A 239 20.77 -40.53 8.73
#